data_AF-A0A7I0J7H1-F1
#
_entry.id   AF-A0A7I0J7H1-F1
#
_cell.length_a   1.000
_cell.length_b   1.000
_cell.length_c   1.000
_cell.angle_alpha   90.00
_cell.angle_beta   90.00
_cell.angle_gamma   90.00
#
_symmetry.space_group_name_H-M   'P 1'
#
loop_
_entity.id
_entity.type
_entity.pdbx_description
1 polymer ?
#
loop_
_entity_poly.entity_id
_entity_poly.type
_entity_poly.pdbx_seq_one_letter_code
_entity_poly.pdbx_strand_id
1 'polypeptide(L)'
;QDPGRFWHHVTGDSQLRWIGPDKGAMHLAVGAVVNAVWALWAKEAGKPVWRLVGEMSPEEILRIVDFRYLTDAITPAGALEILKKAEAGKAGRIATLEREGYACYTTSAGWLGYPDDKLRRLCQ
;
A
#
# COMPACT_ATOMS: atom_id res chain seq x y z
N GLN A 1 -3.36 -11.49 -13.65
CA GLN A 1 -4.33 -11.41 -12.53
C GLN A 1 -4.90 -9.99 -12.49
N ASP A 2 -6.09 -9.78 -11.91
CA ASP A 2 -6.78 -8.47 -11.86
C ASP A 2 -7.14 -8.10 -10.40
N PRO A 3 -6.19 -7.49 -9.65
CA PRO A 3 -6.39 -7.17 -8.24
C PRO A 3 -7.43 -6.06 -8.01
N GLY A 4 -7.58 -5.12 -8.94
CA GLY A 4 -8.59 -4.07 -8.88
C GLY A 4 -10.01 -4.66 -8.93
N ARG A 5 -10.26 -5.62 -9.82
CA ARG A 5 -11.53 -6.36 -9.84
C ARG A 5 -11.77 -7.14 -8.54
N PHE A 6 -10.74 -7.76 -7.97
CA PHE A 6 -10.84 -8.42 -6.67
C PHE A 6 -11.23 -7.42 -5.57
N TRP A 7 -10.58 -6.26 -5.52
CA TRP A 7 -10.89 -5.19 -4.55
C TRP A 7 -12.34 -4.73 -4.71
N HIS A 8 -12.79 -4.50 -5.95
CA HIS A 8 -14.17 -4.12 -6.24
C HIS A 8 -15.17 -5.15 -5.74
N HIS A 9 -14.87 -6.44 -5.90
CA HIS A 9 -15.72 -7.52 -5.41
C HIS A 9 -15.81 -7.55 -3.88
N VAL A 10 -14.67 -7.54 -3.18
CA VAL A 10 -14.68 -7.67 -1.70
C VAL A 10 -15.17 -6.41 -0.98
N THR A 11 -15.18 -5.27 -1.66
CA THR A 11 -15.78 -4.02 -1.16
C THR A 11 -17.14 -3.71 -1.79
N GLY A 12 -17.65 -4.59 -2.64
CA GLY A 12 -18.81 -4.34 -3.50
C GLY A 12 -20.14 -4.85 -2.94
N ASP A 13 -20.10 -5.74 -1.95
CA ASP A 13 -21.32 -6.25 -1.31
C ASP A 13 -22.11 -5.11 -0.67
N SER A 14 -23.32 -4.86 -1.16
CA SER A 14 -24.13 -3.71 -0.73
C SER A 14 -24.54 -3.77 0.73
N GLN A 15 -24.74 -4.98 1.29
CA GLN A 15 -25.11 -5.16 2.70
C GLN A 15 -23.91 -4.87 3.60
N LEU A 16 -22.73 -5.39 3.25
CA LEU A 16 -21.51 -5.11 4.02
C LEU A 16 -21.08 -3.65 3.88
N ARG A 17 -21.26 -3.04 2.70
CA ARG A 17 -21.03 -1.60 2.48
C ARG A 17 -21.90 -0.73 3.38
N TRP A 18 -23.11 -1.15 3.72
CA TRP A 18 -23.99 -0.40 4.63
C TRP A 18 -23.38 -0.22 6.03
N ILE A 19 -22.48 -1.11 6.44
CA ILE A 19 -21.78 -1.07 7.74
C ILE A 19 -20.57 -0.10 7.71
N GLY A 20 -20.18 0.43 6.55
CA GLY A 20 -19.11 1.41 6.37
C GLY A 20 -19.63 2.69 5.71
N PRO A 21 -19.66 2.77 4.37
CA PRO A 21 -18.79 2.09 3.41
C PRO A 21 -17.35 2.58 3.52
N ASP A 22 -16.40 1.71 3.19
CA ASP A 22 -14.97 2.01 3.08
C ASP A 22 -14.37 2.73 4.31
N LYS A 23 -14.90 2.41 5.50
CA LYS A 23 -14.46 2.91 6.82
C LYS A 23 -14.80 1.93 7.94
N GLY A 24 -14.26 2.18 9.14
CA GLY A 24 -14.62 1.46 10.36
C GLY A 24 -14.21 -0.02 10.37
N ALA A 25 -14.84 -0.81 11.24
CA ALA A 25 -14.49 -2.22 11.46
C ALA A 25 -14.57 -3.06 10.18
N MET A 26 -15.58 -2.83 9.33
CA MET A 26 -15.74 -3.58 8.09
C MET A 26 -14.55 -3.35 7.15
N HIS A 27 -14.09 -2.11 6.99
CA HIS A 27 -12.96 -1.83 6.10
C HIS A 27 -11.61 -2.20 6.71
N LEU A 28 -11.46 -2.20 8.04
CA LEU A 28 -10.31 -2.81 8.72
C LEU A 28 -10.22 -4.32 8.40
N ALA A 29 -11.35 -5.03 8.41
CA ALA A 29 -11.40 -6.45 8.05
C ALA A 29 -11.06 -6.68 6.56
N VAL A 30 -11.60 -5.86 5.65
CA VAL A 30 -11.22 -5.89 4.22
C VAL A 30 -9.71 -5.68 4.07
N GLY A 31 -9.14 -4.68 4.75
CA GLY A 31 -7.70 -4.40 4.71
C GLY A 31 -6.86 -5.61 5.13
N ALA A 32 -7.25 -6.30 6.20
CA ALA A 32 -6.58 -7.53 6.63
C ALA A 32 -6.65 -8.64 5.57
N VAL A 33 -7.83 -8.89 4.99
CA VAL A 33 -8.02 -9.93 3.96
C VAL A 33 -7.24 -9.59 2.69
N VAL A 34 -7.34 -8.37 2.18
CA VAL A 34 -6.62 -7.93 0.97
C VAL A 34 -5.10 -8.08 1.17
N ASN A 35 -4.58 -7.66 2.32
CA ASN A 35 -3.16 -7.81 2.63
C ASN A 35 -2.73 -9.28 2.76
N ALA A 36 -3.59 -10.16 3.27
CA ALA A 36 -3.31 -11.59 3.31
C ALA A 36 -3.23 -12.21 1.89
N VAL A 37 -4.09 -11.78 0.96
CA VAL A 37 -3.99 -12.19 -0.45
C VAL A 37 -2.69 -11.71 -1.09
N TRP A 38 -2.28 -10.47 -0.85
CA TRP A 38 -0.98 -9.97 -1.33
C TRP A 38 0.20 -10.73 -0.72
N ALA A 39 0.15 -11.07 0.56
CA ALA A 39 1.17 -11.88 1.21
C ALA A 39 1.25 -13.30 0.62
N LEU A 40 0.11 -13.91 0.29
CA LEU A 40 0.06 -15.21 -0.38
C LEU A 40 0.67 -15.13 -1.77
N TRP A 41 0.27 -14.14 -2.58
CA TRP A 41 0.80 -13.95 -3.93
C TRP A 41 2.31 -13.68 -3.93
N ALA A 42 2.79 -12.86 -3.01
CA ALA A 42 4.22 -12.59 -2.85
C ALA A 42 5.02 -13.85 -2.47
N LYS A 43 4.49 -14.70 -1.58
CA LYS A 43 5.09 -16.00 -1.26
C LYS A 43 5.13 -16.94 -2.46
N GLU A 44 4.02 -17.04 -3.21
CA GLU A 44 3.95 -17.85 -4.42
C GLU A 44 4.95 -17.39 -5.48
N ALA A 45 5.11 -16.07 -5.63
CA ALA A 45 6.08 -15.46 -6.54
C ALA A 45 7.53 -15.50 -6.03
N GLY A 46 7.77 -15.95 -4.79
CA GLY A 46 9.11 -15.98 -4.18
C GLY A 46 9.72 -14.59 -3.96
N LYS A 47 8.90 -13.54 -3.78
CA LYS A 47 9.35 -12.14 -3.67
C LYS A 47 8.78 -11.47 -2.42
N PRO A 48 9.49 -10.51 -1.80
CA PRO A 48 8.83 -9.58 -0.89
C PRO A 48 7.84 -8.69 -1.66
N VAL A 49 6.73 -8.28 -1.01
CA VAL A 49 5.64 -7.54 -1.68
C VAL A 49 6.12 -6.28 -2.40
N TRP A 50 7.03 -5.51 -1.79
CA TRP A 50 7.58 -4.30 -2.40
C TRP A 50 8.28 -4.58 -3.73
N ARG A 51 8.97 -5.72 -3.85
CA ARG A 51 9.66 -6.14 -5.07
C ARG A 51 8.67 -6.70 -6.09
N LEU A 52 7.68 -7.49 -5.64
CA LEU A 52 6.58 -7.97 -6.47
C LEU A 52 5.90 -6.81 -7.20
N VAL A 53 5.48 -5.78 -6.46
CA VAL A 53 4.82 -4.58 -7.05
C VAL A 53 5.84 -3.70 -7.77
N GLY A 54 7.04 -3.51 -7.22
CA GLY A 54 8.08 -2.65 -7.78
C GLY A 54 8.59 -3.10 -9.15
N GLU A 55 8.47 -4.39 -9.48
CA GLU A 55 8.85 -4.95 -10.79
C GLU A 55 7.71 -5.04 -11.80
N MET A 56 6.47 -4.75 -11.41
CA MET A 56 5.32 -4.72 -12.33
C MET A 56 5.50 -3.62 -13.39
N SER A 57 4.90 -3.85 -14.57
CA SER A 57 4.73 -2.81 -15.59
C SER A 57 3.79 -1.69 -15.09
N PRO A 58 3.86 -0.48 -15.68
CA PRO A 58 2.90 0.58 -15.39
C PRO A 58 1.43 0.13 -15.49
N GLU A 59 1.10 -0.66 -16.51
CA GLU A 59 -0.24 -1.20 -16.75
C GLU A 59 -0.63 -2.26 -15.70
N GLU A 60 0.32 -3.07 -15.25
CA GLU A 60 0.11 -4.01 -14.15
C GLU A 60 -0.20 -3.30 -12.84
N ILE A 61 0.55 -2.25 -12.50
CA ILE A 61 0.28 -1.42 -11.32
C ILE A 61 -1.07 -0.72 -11.44
N LEU A 62 -1.41 -0.20 -12.63
CA LEU A 62 -2.70 0.44 -12.87
C LEU A 62 -3.88 -0.51 -12.58
N ARG A 63 -3.75 -1.79 -12.95
CA ARG A 63 -4.77 -2.83 -12.68
C ARG A 63 -4.95 -3.18 -11.21
N ILE A 64 -4.10 -2.71 -10.31
CA ILE A 64 -4.27 -2.92 -8.87
C ILE A 64 -5.42 -2.07 -8.31
N VAL A 65 -5.67 -0.90 -8.89
CA VAL A 65 -6.51 0.15 -8.30
C VAL A 65 -7.94 0.08 -8.84
N ASP A 66 -8.94 0.10 -7.94
CA ASP A 66 -10.32 0.44 -8.28
C ASP A 66 -10.46 1.98 -8.28
N PHE A 67 -10.77 2.55 -9.45
CA PHE A 67 -10.87 4.01 -9.64
C PHE A 67 -12.23 4.60 -9.28
N ARG A 68 -13.18 3.79 -8.81
CA ARG A 68 -14.49 4.25 -8.37
C ARG A 68 -14.33 5.38 -7.33
N TYR A 69 -14.91 6.54 -7.64
CA TYR A 69 -14.86 7.77 -6.83
C TYR A 69 -13.49 8.49 -6.76
N LEU A 70 -12.56 8.21 -7.68
CA LEU A 70 -11.27 8.93 -7.77
C LEU A 70 -11.12 9.82 -9.02
N THR A 71 -11.98 9.62 -10.03
CA THR A 71 -11.73 10.09 -11.40
C THR A 71 -11.83 11.60 -11.62
N ASP A 72 -12.43 12.33 -10.69
CA ASP A 72 -12.45 13.79 -10.67
C ASP A 72 -11.09 14.39 -10.27
N ALA A 73 -10.27 13.65 -9.52
CA ALA A 73 -8.92 14.06 -9.11
C ALA A 73 -7.81 13.33 -9.89
N ILE A 74 -7.98 12.03 -10.15
CA ILE A 74 -7.01 11.21 -10.87
C ILE A 74 -7.72 10.16 -11.75
N THR A 75 -7.56 10.30 -13.05
CA THR A 75 -8.09 9.33 -14.02
C THR A 75 -7.12 8.16 -14.21
N PRO A 76 -7.59 6.99 -14.68
CA PRO A 76 -6.70 5.88 -15.03
C PRO A 76 -5.61 6.27 -16.03
N ALA A 77 -5.94 7.10 -17.03
CA ALA A 77 -4.96 7.62 -17.97
C ALA A 77 -3.91 8.52 -17.28
N GLY A 78 -4.34 9.43 -16.41
CA GLY A 78 -3.43 10.28 -15.64
C GLY A 78 -2.51 9.49 -14.72
N ALA A 79 -3.04 8.47 -14.04
CA ALA A 79 -2.25 7.56 -13.22
C ALA A 79 -1.22 6.77 -14.05
N LEU A 80 -1.63 6.27 -15.22
CA LEU A 80 -0.72 5.54 -16.13
C LEU A 80 0.43 6.42 -16.60
N GLU A 81 0.18 7.69 -16.92
CA GLU A 81 1.23 8.63 -17.30
C GLU A 81 2.25 8.86 -16.18
N ILE A 82 1.81 8.95 -14.92
CA ILE A 82 2.71 9.05 -13.76
C ILE A 82 3.58 7.79 -13.67
N LEU A 83 2.97 6.61 -13.79
CA LEU A 83 3.67 5.32 -13.69
C LEU A 83 4.68 5.11 -14.82
N LYS A 84 4.33 5.47 -16.06
CA LYS A 84 5.24 5.39 -17.22
C LYS A 84 6.42 6.33 -17.08
N LYS A 85 6.19 7.58 -16.64
CA LYS A 85 7.29 8.52 -16.34
C LYS A 85 8.24 7.96 -15.28
N ALA A 86 7.69 7.28 -14.25
CA ALA A 86 8.47 6.65 -13.21
C ALA A 86 9.18 5.35 -13.65
N GLU A 87 8.89 4.78 -14.82
CA GLU A 87 9.53 3.54 -15.25
C GLU A 87 11.03 3.72 -15.49
N ALA A 88 11.42 4.87 -16.05
CA ALA A 88 12.82 5.25 -16.20
C ALA A 88 13.51 5.32 -14.82
N GLY A 89 14.66 4.64 -14.71
CA GLY A 89 15.46 4.58 -13.48
C GLY A 89 14.92 3.64 -12.39
N LYS A 90 13.84 2.87 -12.64
CA LYS A 90 13.29 1.88 -11.70
C LYS A 90 14.36 0.92 -11.16
N ALA A 91 15.16 0.31 -12.04
CA ALA A 91 16.23 -0.60 -11.65
C ALA A 91 17.28 0.05 -10.75
N GLY A 92 17.67 1.31 -11.04
CA GLY A 92 18.61 2.06 -10.22
C GLY A 92 18.06 2.37 -8.83
N ARG A 93 16.79 2.79 -8.73
CA ARG A 93 16.13 3.04 -7.44
C ARG A 93 15.98 1.78 -6.60
N ILE A 94 15.67 0.65 -7.23
CA ILE A 94 15.65 -0.66 -6.57
C ILE A 94 17.03 -1.01 -5.99
N ALA A 95 18.09 -0.89 -6.79
CA ALA A 95 19.45 -1.18 -6.32
C ALA A 95 19.90 -0.25 -5.18
N THR A 96 19.50 1.02 -5.23
CA THR A 96 19.73 1.98 -4.14
C THR A 96 18.95 1.58 -2.89
N LEU A 97 17.67 1.22 -2.99
CA LEU A 97 16.87 0.78 -1.85
C LEU A 97 17.46 -0.47 -1.17
N GLU A 98 17.96 -1.43 -1.95
CA GLU A 98 18.62 -2.63 -1.43
C GLU A 98 19.94 -2.32 -0.72
N ARG A 99 20.68 -1.32 -1.20
CA ARG A 99 21.96 -0.90 -0.61
C ARG A 99 21.78 -0.04 0.65
N GLU A 100 20.83 0.89 0.62
CA GLU A 100 20.76 2.00 1.59
C GLU A 100 19.55 1.91 2.52
N GLY A 101 18.58 1.06 2.21
CA GLY A 101 17.31 1.02 2.92
C GLY A 101 16.46 2.28 2.67
N TYR A 102 15.50 2.52 3.56
CA TYR A 102 14.64 3.70 3.52
C TYR A 102 14.71 4.40 4.88
N ALA A 103 14.97 5.72 4.89
CA ALA A 103 15.07 6.50 6.11
C ALA A 103 13.79 6.39 6.95
N CYS A 104 13.94 6.13 8.26
CA CYS A 104 12.83 6.03 9.20
C CYS A 104 12.98 7.04 10.34
N TYR A 105 11.87 7.32 11.02
CA TYR A 105 11.85 8.08 12.28
C TYR A 105 11.35 7.18 13.40
N THR A 106 11.53 7.62 14.65
CA THR A 106 11.11 6.86 15.84
C THR A 106 10.02 7.60 16.62
N THR A 107 8.96 6.86 16.99
CA THR A 107 7.93 7.31 17.93
C THR A 107 8.16 6.72 19.33
N SER A 108 9.20 5.90 19.52
CA SER A 108 9.43 5.13 20.75
C SER A 108 9.66 6.00 21.98
N ALA A 109 10.12 7.24 21.81
CA ALA A 109 10.33 8.19 22.89
C ALA A 109 9.05 8.95 23.30
N GLY A 110 8.04 9.06 22.42
CA GLY A 110 6.94 10.02 22.55
C GLY A 110 5.63 9.50 23.15
N TRP A 111 5.64 8.35 23.81
CA TRP A 111 4.40 7.79 24.36
C TRP A 111 3.90 8.62 25.55
N LEU A 112 2.66 9.10 25.46
CA LEU A 112 2.06 10.04 26.42
C LEU A 112 2.08 9.55 27.88
N GLY A 113 2.04 8.23 28.11
CA GLY A 113 2.03 7.64 29.45
C GLY A 113 3.42 7.50 30.09
N TYR A 114 4.49 7.99 29.47
CA TYR A 114 5.83 7.88 30.03
C TYR A 114 6.12 8.97 31.08
N PRO A 115 6.79 8.63 32.19
CA PRO A 115 7.30 9.64 33.10
C PRO A 115 8.44 10.44 32.45
N ASP A 116 8.65 11.68 32.91
CA ASP A 116 9.61 12.63 32.35
C ASP A 116 11.06 12.11 32.29
N ASP A 117 11.47 11.33 33.29
CA ASP A 117 12.80 10.71 33.34
C ASP A 117 13.00 9.70 32.20
N LYS A 118 11.97 8.89 31.91
CA LYS A 118 11.97 7.97 30.77
C LYS A 118 12.00 8.73 29.44
N LEU A 119 11.22 9.81 29.31
CA LEU A 119 11.23 10.66 28.11
C LEU A 119 12.63 11.22 27.86
N ARG A 120 13.25 11.87 28.87
CA ARG A 120 14.61 12.45 28.77
C ARG A 120 15.65 11.42 28.36
N ARG A 121 15.61 10.22 28.94
CA ARG A 121 16.53 9.13 28.58
C ARG A 121 16.36 8.66 27.14
N LEU A 122 15.13 8.62 26.62
CA LEU A 122 14.84 8.15 25.26
C LEU A 122 15.06 9.22 24.17
N CYS A 123 15.22 10.48 24.55
CA CYS A 123 15.48 11.61 23.64
C CYS A 123 16.97 11.98 23.48
N GLN A 124 17.87 11.22 24.11
CA GLN A 124 19.32 11.30 23.88
C GLN A 124 19.71 10.49 22.66
#